data_AF-A0A9D1IQK0-F1
#
_entry.id   AF-A0A9D1IQK0-F1
#
_cell.length_a   1.000
_cell.length_b   1.000
_cell.length_c   1.000
_cell.angle_alpha   90.00
_cell.angle_beta   90.00
_cell.angle_gamma   90.00
#
_symmetry.space_group_name_H-M   'P 1'
#
loop_
_entity.id
_entity.type
_entity.pdbx_description
1 polymer ?
#
loop_
_entity_poly.entity_id
_entity_poly.type
_entity_poly.pdbx_seq_one_letter_code
_entity_poly.pdbx_strand_id
1 'polypeptide(L)' 'MKDQEKDPILHLPVTGYMEKQPDGSYKLNEEKSEWADIPASTVAAFLIEKFGWDAILKGGDAR' A
#
# COMPACT_ATOMS: atom_id res chain seq x y z
N MET A 1 18.25 -1.20 27.09
CA MET A 1 16.82 -1.52 26.81
C MET A 1 16.70 -1.49 25.31
N LYS A 2 16.28 -2.58 24.66
CA LYS A 2 16.10 -2.58 23.20
C LYS A 2 14.92 -1.67 22.90
N ASP A 3 15.11 -0.64 22.08
CA ASP A 3 14.02 0.17 21.60
C ASP A 3 12.98 -0.75 20.96
N GLN A 4 11.78 -0.79 21.54
CA GLN A 4 10.63 -1.41 20.89
C GLN A 4 10.32 -0.54 19.67
N GLU A 5 10.79 -0.98 18.51
CA GLU A 5 10.49 -0.37 17.23
C GLU A 5 8.96 -0.33 17.08
N LYS A 6 8.37 0.87 17.08
CA LYS A 6 6.93 1.05 16.91
C LYS A 6 6.57 0.65 15.48
N ASP A 7 5.60 -0.25 15.35
CA ASP A 7 5.06 -0.64 14.04
C ASP A 7 4.52 0.60 13.31
N PRO A 8 5.08 0.98 12.14
CA PRO A 8 4.62 2.13 11.39
C PRO A 8 3.16 1.98 10.96
N ILE A 9 2.42 3.08 10.88
CA ILE A 9 1.06 3.10 10.35
C ILE A 9 1.10 3.55 8.90
N LEU A 10 0.46 2.78 8.02
CA LEU A 10 0.26 3.11 6.62
C LEU A 10 -1.14 3.69 6.44
N HIS A 11 -1.23 4.86 5.80
CA HIS A 11 -2.49 5.46 5.38
C HIS A 11 -2.76 5.06 3.93
N LEU A 12 -3.68 4.13 3.72
CA LEU A 12 -3.93 3.52 2.41
C LEU A 12 -5.39 3.67 1.99
N PRO A 13 -5.68 3.87 0.69
CA PRO A 13 -7.05 3.87 0.21
C PRO A 13 -7.57 2.43 0.19
N VAL A 14 -8.62 2.15 0.96
CA VAL A 14 -9.33 0.86 0.90
C VAL A 14 -10.27 0.80 -0.30
N THR A 15 -10.84 1.95 -0.67
CA THR A 15 -11.60 2.14 -1.90
C THR A 15 -11.07 3.39 -2.61
N GLY A 16 -10.36 3.21 -3.74
CA GLY A 16 -9.81 4.32 -4.51
C GLY A 16 -10.77 4.81 -5.60
N TYR A 17 -11.12 6.10 -5.59
CA TYR A 17 -11.91 6.73 -6.65
C TYR A 17 -10.98 7.41 -7.67
N MET A 18 -10.92 6.87 -8.89
CA MET A 18 -10.08 7.40 -9.96
C MET A 18 -10.85 8.39 -10.83
N GLU A 19 -10.34 9.61 -10.97
CA GLU A 19 -10.93 10.66 -11.82
C GLU A 19 -10.13 10.89 -13.09
N LYS A 20 -10.86 10.86 -14.20
CA LYS A 20 -10.31 11.19 -15.51
C LYS A 20 -10.00 12.69 -15.58
N GLN A 21 -8.78 12.99 -15.96
CA GLN A 21 -8.25 14.34 -16.14
C GLN A 21 -8.50 14.83 -17.58
N PRO A 22 -8.40 16.15 -17.84
CA PRO A 22 -8.60 16.71 -19.18
C PRO A 22 -7.61 16.18 -20.24
N ASP A 23 -6.40 15.80 -19.84
CA ASP A 23 -5.38 15.20 -20.71
C ASP A 23 -5.63 13.71 -21.01
N GLY A 24 -6.71 13.14 -20.45
CA GLY A 24 -7.08 11.73 -20.59
C GLY A 24 -6.44 10.80 -19.57
N SER A 25 -5.52 11.27 -18.72
CA SER A 25 -4.97 10.50 -17.60
C SER A 25 -6.01 10.27 -16.50
N TYR A 26 -5.70 9.39 -15.55
CA TYR A 26 -6.51 9.19 -14.35
C TYR A 26 -5.67 9.52 -13.11
N LYS A 27 -6.26 10.25 -12.17
CA LYS A 27 -5.65 10.53 -10.86
C LYS A 27 -6.59 10.07 -9.75
N LEU A 28 -6.01 9.66 -8.63
CA LEU A 28 -6.79 9.34 -7.43
C LEU A 28 -7.41 10.64 -6.90
N ASN A 29 -8.73 10.63 -6.69
CA ASN A 29 -9.41 11.68 -5.95
C ASN A 29 -9.41 11.28 -4.47
N GLU A 30 -8.58 11.95 -3.67
CA GLU A 30 -8.40 11.64 -2.26
C GLU A 30 -9.68 11.84 -1.43
N GLU A 31 -10.46 12.88 -1.73
CA GLU A 31 -11.70 13.22 -1.01
C GLU A 31 -12.83 12.22 -1.23
N LYS A 32 -12.90 11.64 -2.45
CA LYS A 32 -13.91 10.63 -2.82
C LYS A 32 -13.47 9.21 -2.50
N SER A 33 -12.22 9.03 -2.07
CA SER A 33 -11.68 7.73 -1.70
C SER A 33 -11.95 7.46 -0.23
N GLU A 34 -12.07 6.18 0.11
CA GLU A 34 -12.17 5.71 1.48
C GLU A 34 -10.78 5.25 1.93
N TRP A 35 -10.38 5.66 3.14
CA TRP A 35 -9.04 5.46 3.66
C TRP A 35 -9.05 4.68 4.96
N ALA A 36 -7.98 3.93 5.19
CA ALA A 36 -7.74 3.26 6.46
C ALA A 36 -6.28 3.42 6.91
N ASP A 37 -6.13 3.52 8.21
CA ASP A 37 -4.84 3.46 8.90
C ASP A 37 -4.58 2.02 9.33
N ILE A 38 -3.56 1.40 8.72
CA ILE A 38 -3.27 -0.02 8.91
C ILE A 38 -1.81 -0.16 9.37
N PRO A 39 -1.52 -0.98 10.41
CA PRO A 39 -0.14 -1.26 10.78
C PRO A 39 0.64 -1.90 9.63
N ALA A 40 1.87 -1.46 9.42
CA ALA A 40 2.71 -1.91 8.31
C ALA A 40 2.96 -3.42 8.37
N SER A 41 3.12 -3.97 9.58
CA SER A 41 3.25 -5.43 9.77
C SER A 41 2.04 -6.22 9.26
N THR A 42 0.83 -5.70 9.42
CA THR A 42 -0.42 -6.33 8.93
C THR A 42 -0.42 -6.40 7.40
N VAL A 43 -0.05 -5.31 6.72
CA VAL A 43 0.02 -5.28 5.26
C VAL A 43 1.12 -6.21 4.76
N ALA A 44 2.29 -6.21 5.39
CA ALA A 44 3.38 -7.11 5.05
C ALA A 44 2.95 -8.58 5.18
N ALA A 45 2.34 -8.96 6.31
CA ALA A 45 1.84 -10.31 6.53
C ALA A 45 0.80 -10.72 5.47
N PHE A 46 -0.14 -9.83 5.14
CA PHE A 46 -1.12 -10.07 4.07
C PHE A 46 -0.45 -10.30 2.71
N LEU A 47 0.50 -9.45 2.33
CA LEU A 47 1.20 -9.59 1.05
C LEU A 47 1.96 -10.91 1.00
N ILE A 48 2.65 -11.28 2.08
CA ILE A 48 3.41 -12.53 2.19
C ILE A 48 2.47 -13.73 2.06
N GLU A 49 1.33 -13.72 2.75
CA GLU A 49 0.34 -14.79 2.70
C GLU A 49 -0.23 -14.96 1.29
N LYS A 50 -0.58 -13.85 0.61
CA LYS A 50 -1.28 -13.90 -0.68
C LYS A 50 -0.37 -14.14 -1.87
N PHE A 51 0.85 -13.61 -1.84
CA PHE A 51 1.76 -13.62 -2.99
C PHE A 51 3.03 -14.45 -2.75
N GLY A 52 3.30 -14.83 -1.50
CA GLY A 52 4.56 -15.46 -1.11
C GLY A 52 5.72 -14.46 -1.06
N TRP A 53 6.75 -14.82 -0.29
CA TRP A 53 7.97 -14.00 -0.16
C TRP A 53 8.67 -13.75 -1.50
N ASP A 54 8.67 -14.75 -2.37
CA ASP A 54 9.37 -14.69 -3.66
C ASP A 54 8.78 -13.65 -4.62
N ALA A 55 7.46 -13.44 -4.61
CA ALA A 55 6.81 -12.46 -5.47
C ALA A 55 7.01 -11.02 -4.99
N ILE A 56 7.16 -10.82 -3.68
CA ILE A 56 7.38 -9.49 -3.08
C ILE A 56 8.83 -9.02 -3.32
N LEU A 57 9.79 -9.94 -3.28
CA LEU A 57 11.22 -9.61 -3.37
C LEU A 57 11.80 -9.69 -4.79
N LYS A 58 11.17 -10.43 -5.73
CA LYS A 58 11.65 -10.53 -7.13
C LYS A 58 11.47 -9.27 -7.97
N GLY A 59 10.81 -8.23 -7.47
CA GLY A 59 10.76 -6.93 -8.14
C GLY A 59 12.09 -6.17 -8.17
N GLY A 60 13.12 -6.64 -7.45
CA GLY A 60 14.45 -6.01 -7.38
C GLY A 60 15.40 -6.34 -8.53
N ASP A 61 15.16 -7.42 -9.29
CA ASP A 61 16.05 -7.91 -10.36
C ASP A 61 15.59 -7.56 -11.79
N ALA A 62 14.60 -6.67 -11.93
CA ALA A 62 14.23 -6.11 -13.23
C ALA A 62 15.12 -4.89 -13.58
N ARG A 63 16.45 -5.06 -13.59
CA ARG A 63 17.41 -4.18 -14.27
C ARG A 63 18.60 -4.98 -14.79
#